data_AF-A0A386PWV9-F1
#
_entry.id   AF-A0A386PWV9-F1
#
_cell.length_a   1.000
_cell.length_b   1.000
_cell.length_c   1.000
_cell.angle_alpha   90.00
_cell.angle_beta   90.00
_cell.angle_gamma   90.00
#
_symmetry.space_group_name_H-M   'P 1'
#
loop_
_entity.id
_entity.type
_entity.pdbx_description
1 polymer ?
#
loop_
_entity_poly.entity_id
_entity_poly.type
_entity_poly.pdbx_seq_one_letter_code
_entity_poly.pdbx_strand_id
1 'polypeptide(L)'
;MSFFDRKKKENDDNYSDLNNSSYQNPQPDQNNFDQAQNQYNDAQAGMGTQFTPNDQNFNNVNNNGNGNDYFFGQNQPQYSQPDQGQSFNQQQPQAAPMDNGTEQWQYTEQDLQNTLDQSADLKSQLRSQLLADRSYCNHVLRNTNSDQVDDRQQATDRINEINKSLKEWFGTDEMANEIYMDENRDYYIFTDDLAANPDEETSKMWQQLTMTLAAKGLLANAISVTYNDQIDQTWMNYQNAGFVDGNAFLLNMYNELQGRNFNTPVTPAEIPFDADYRVQHVSDKVDKILDANDKLVMEVSRSANHQLQIIRHYKDNGLLSRDIFDVNGVISATQFYDHRNANKVVRENFYRQDGTLVLIKSYTSNEPYIQLFSEGNVLISTFDSDEELIVWWLKNQALKQTEATIFVSVNSEYYKKLLALRDNGFEVIPIVMKQSENADIISDLIDGTDKVSAVLAGSDQVNTYLNKNAKNKMDITTLKEMDTPVYKQ
;
A
#
# COMPACT_ATOMS: atom_id res chain seq x y z
N MET A 1 -65.33 1.94 21.89
CA MET A 1 -66.21 1.25 22.88
C MET A 1 -65.52 -0.07 23.22
N SER A 2 -65.57 -0.65 24.42
CA SER A 2 -65.65 -0.14 25.81
C SER A 2 -65.57 -1.37 26.74
N PHE A 3 -65.03 -1.23 27.96
CA PHE A 3 -64.91 -2.29 28.98
C PHE A 3 -63.94 -3.44 28.60
N PHE A 4 -63.09 -3.95 29.50
CA PHE A 4 -63.28 -4.10 30.95
C PHE A 4 -62.43 -3.21 31.87
N ASP A 5 -63.02 -2.92 33.04
CA ASP A 5 -62.40 -2.32 34.23
C ASP A 5 -62.45 -3.36 35.37
N ARG A 6 -61.41 -3.44 36.21
CA ARG A 6 -61.43 -4.16 37.49
C ARG A 6 -60.59 -3.42 38.54
N LYS A 7 -61.27 -2.93 39.57
CA LYS A 7 -60.68 -2.15 40.67
C LYS A 7 -60.19 -2.99 41.85
N LYS A 8 -59.12 -2.47 42.47
CA LYS A 8 -58.72 -2.48 43.88
C LYS A 8 -59.50 -3.34 44.91
N LYS A 9 -58.72 -3.96 45.80
CA LYS A 9 -58.67 -3.77 47.26
C LYS A 9 -57.20 -4.00 47.72
N GLU A 10 -56.53 -3.28 48.63
CA GLU A 10 -56.87 -2.69 49.96
C GLU A 10 -57.06 -3.79 51.03
N ASN A 11 -56.38 -3.83 52.19
CA ASN A 11 -55.46 -2.94 52.94
C ASN A 11 -54.69 -3.80 54.00
N ASP A 12 -53.62 -3.44 54.74
CA ASP A 12 -52.72 -2.26 54.91
C ASP A 12 -51.22 -2.77 54.94
N ASP A 13 -50.19 -2.43 55.76
CA ASP A 13 -49.96 -1.57 56.95
C ASP A 13 -48.44 -1.25 57.23
N ASN A 14 -48.16 -0.35 58.21
CA ASN A 14 -46.93 0.03 58.97
C ASN A 14 -45.58 -0.72 58.73
N TYR A 15 -44.38 -0.08 58.67
CA TYR A 15 -43.77 1.10 59.36
C TYR A 15 -42.90 1.91 58.35
N SER A 16 -42.92 3.26 58.21
CA SER A 16 -42.28 4.35 59.02
C SER A 16 -40.76 4.21 59.33
N ASP A 17 -39.89 5.23 59.22
CA ASP A 17 -40.10 6.66 58.90
C ASP A 17 -38.83 7.42 58.40
N LEU A 18 -39.04 8.53 57.65
CA LEU A 18 -38.35 9.87 57.62
C LEU A 18 -36.81 9.98 57.81
N ASN A 19 -36.00 10.78 57.09
CA ASN A 19 -36.08 12.15 56.51
C ASN A 19 -34.97 12.32 55.42
N ASN A 20 -35.03 13.13 54.32
CA ASN A 20 -35.31 14.57 54.12
C ASN A 20 -34.14 15.51 54.57
N SER A 21 -33.60 16.50 53.82
CA SER A 21 -33.63 16.86 52.38
C SER A 21 -32.60 17.97 52.02
N SER A 22 -32.27 18.07 50.71
CA SER A 22 -31.92 19.28 49.91
C SER A 22 -30.65 20.17 50.14
N TYR A 23 -30.25 20.78 49.00
CA TYR A 23 -29.45 22.01 48.77
C TYR A 23 -27.94 21.98 48.38
N GLN A 24 -27.75 22.31 47.08
CA GLN A 24 -26.76 23.22 46.47
C GLN A 24 -25.28 22.84 46.24
N ASN A 25 -24.81 23.30 45.07
CA ASN A 25 -23.47 23.21 44.47
C ASN A 25 -22.58 24.38 44.97
N PRO A 26 -21.23 24.34 44.83
CA PRO A 26 -20.62 24.71 43.55
C PRO A 26 -19.39 23.86 43.12
N GLN A 27 -18.90 24.15 41.92
CA GLN A 27 -17.73 23.53 41.24
C GLN A 27 -16.38 23.77 41.95
N PRO A 28 -15.30 23.15 41.44
CA PRO A 28 -14.27 23.96 40.79
C PRO A 28 -14.02 23.63 39.31
N ASP A 29 -13.30 24.54 38.65
CA ASP A 29 -13.14 24.65 37.19
C ASP A 29 -12.31 23.55 36.52
N GLN A 30 -12.59 23.31 35.24
CA GLN A 30 -11.61 22.86 34.25
C GLN A 30 -11.63 23.79 33.03
N ASN A 31 -10.45 24.08 32.48
CA ASN A 31 -10.30 25.13 31.49
C ASN A 31 -10.74 24.71 30.09
N ASN A 32 -11.74 25.45 29.61
CA ASN A 32 -12.12 25.61 28.21
C ASN A 32 -10.92 25.78 27.26
N PHE A 33 -10.84 24.96 26.22
CA PHE A 33 -10.22 25.31 24.93
C PHE A 33 -10.80 24.43 23.81
N ASP A 34 -11.90 24.89 23.19
CA ASP A 34 -12.43 24.32 21.96
C ASP A 34 -13.07 25.40 21.09
N GLN A 35 -12.50 25.65 19.90
CA GLN A 35 -13.15 26.23 18.72
C GLN A 35 -12.15 26.38 17.55
N ALA A 36 -12.26 25.50 16.56
CA ALA A 36 -11.69 25.67 15.22
C ALA A 36 -12.69 25.22 14.15
N GLN A 37 -13.68 26.09 13.92
CA GLN A 37 -14.68 26.11 12.85
C GLN A 37 -14.59 25.06 11.73
N ASN A 38 -15.59 24.17 11.67
CA ASN A 38 -16.00 23.56 10.40
C ASN A 38 -16.55 24.64 9.45
N GLN A 39 -16.04 24.69 8.22
CA GLN A 39 -16.69 25.34 7.07
C GLN A 39 -16.69 24.38 5.87
N TYR A 40 -17.61 23.41 5.89
CA TYR A 40 -18.06 22.79 4.64
C TYR A 40 -18.93 23.77 3.89
N ASN A 41 -18.71 23.88 2.58
CA ASN A 41 -19.39 24.82 1.70
C ASN A 41 -20.08 24.03 0.58
N ASP A 42 -21.41 24.15 0.47
CA ASP A 42 -22.18 23.41 -0.54
C ASP A 42 -21.79 23.83 -1.97
N ALA A 43 -21.52 22.85 -2.83
CA ALA A 43 -21.27 23.06 -4.26
C ALA A 43 -21.96 21.99 -5.12
N GLN A 44 -23.14 22.35 -5.59
CA GLN A 44 -24.01 21.71 -6.60
C GLN A 44 -23.36 20.72 -7.59
N ALA A 45 -24.11 19.66 -7.89
CA ALA A 45 -23.84 18.75 -9.00
C ALA A 45 -24.00 19.41 -10.39
N GLY A 46 -23.17 18.99 -11.34
CA GLY A 46 -23.44 19.08 -12.77
C GLY A 46 -22.51 19.99 -13.57
N MET A 47 -21.48 19.40 -14.19
CA MET A 47 -20.89 19.85 -15.46
C MET A 47 -20.31 18.61 -16.16
N GLY A 48 -20.67 18.41 -17.42
CA GLY A 48 -20.02 17.43 -18.29
C GLY A 48 -19.29 18.16 -19.42
N THR A 49 -18.03 17.83 -19.67
CA THR A 49 -17.23 18.41 -20.76
C THR A 49 -16.80 17.34 -21.75
N GLN A 50 -17.42 17.40 -22.92
CA GLN A 50 -17.11 16.60 -24.10
C GLN A 50 -15.86 17.18 -24.78
N PHE A 51 -14.79 16.40 -24.91
CA PHE A 51 -13.65 16.72 -25.78
C PHE A 51 -13.32 15.53 -26.69
N THR A 52 -13.47 15.75 -27.99
CA THR A 52 -12.97 14.86 -29.05
C THR A 52 -11.48 15.12 -29.30
N PRO A 53 -10.70 14.11 -29.73
CA PRO A 53 -9.28 14.26 -30.01
C PRO A 53 -9.05 15.19 -31.22
N ASN A 54 -7.84 15.74 -31.32
CA ASN A 54 -7.41 16.56 -32.44
C ASN A 54 -6.07 16.04 -32.98
N ASP A 55 -6.13 15.23 -34.04
CA ASP A 55 -4.94 14.64 -34.68
C ASP A 55 -4.01 15.72 -35.25
N GLN A 56 -2.73 15.74 -34.85
CA GLN A 56 -1.68 16.36 -35.66
C GLN A 56 -0.42 15.48 -35.77
N ASN A 57 -0.27 14.90 -36.96
CA ASN A 57 0.91 14.21 -37.44
C ASN A 57 2.21 14.98 -37.16
N PHE A 58 3.20 14.32 -36.57
CA PHE A 58 4.59 14.77 -36.66
C PHE A 58 5.20 14.31 -37.99
N ASN A 59 5.41 15.25 -38.91
CA ASN A 59 6.31 15.01 -40.05
C ASN A 59 7.02 16.29 -40.53
N ASN A 60 8.18 16.55 -39.93
CA ASN A 60 9.37 17.13 -40.58
C ASN A 60 9.22 18.43 -41.40
N VAL A 61 9.41 19.59 -40.76
CA VAL A 61 10.05 20.76 -41.39
C VAL A 61 11.12 21.34 -40.45
N ASN A 62 12.23 21.76 -41.04
CA ASN A 62 13.47 22.18 -40.39
C ASN A 62 13.46 23.66 -39.94
N ASN A 63 14.38 23.99 -39.02
CA ASN A 63 15.12 25.26 -38.91
C ASN A 63 14.71 26.33 -37.85
N ASN A 64 15.60 26.49 -36.86
CA ASN A 64 16.08 27.74 -36.24
C ASN A 64 15.41 28.31 -34.96
N GLY A 65 16.17 28.36 -33.86
CA GLY A 65 16.02 29.36 -32.77
C GLY A 65 15.98 28.82 -31.33
N ASN A 66 17.09 28.96 -30.59
CA ASN A 66 17.29 28.70 -29.14
C ASN A 66 16.95 27.27 -28.64
N GLY A 67 17.87 26.44 -28.13
CA GLY A 67 19.31 26.61 -27.90
C GLY A 67 19.68 26.46 -26.43
N ASN A 68 20.12 25.27 -26.02
CA ASN A 68 20.72 25.02 -24.70
C ASN A 68 21.66 23.79 -24.72
N ASP A 69 22.44 23.65 -25.79
CA ASP A 69 23.42 22.57 -25.97
C ASP A 69 24.72 22.82 -25.19
N TYR A 70 24.92 22.12 -24.07
CA TYR A 70 26.19 22.11 -23.35
C TYR A 70 27.15 21.03 -23.88
N PHE A 71 27.68 21.27 -25.08
CA PHE A 71 28.72 20.44 -25.69
C PHE A 71 30.10 20.77 -25.11
N PHE A 72 30.87 19.76 -24.69
CA PHE A 72 32.21 19.97 -24.11
C PHE A 72 33.22 20.47 -25.15
N GLY A 73 33.65 21.73 -25.03
CA GLY A 73 34.74 22.30 -25.81
C GLY A 73 36.12 21.89 -25.28
N GLN A 74 37.02 21.47 -26.18
CA GLN A 74 38.42 21.18 -25.83
C GLN A 74 39.20 22.49 -25.60
N ASN A 75 39.62 22.75 -24.37
CA ASN A 75 40.57 23.82 -24.06
C ASN A 75 42.02 23.33 -24.25
N GLN A 76 42.72 23.90 -25.23
CA GLN A 76 44.19 23.87 -25.28
C GLN A 76 44.77 25.07 -24.51
N PRO A 77 45.83 24.91 -23.70
CA PRO A 77 46.50 26.04 -23.06
C PRO A 77 47.35 26.82 -24.09
N GLN A 78 47.12 28.14 -24.19
CA GLN A 78 47.96 29.02 -25.01
C GLN A 78 49.28 29.35 -24.31
N TYR A 79 50.40 29.18 -25.01
CA TYR A 79 51.67 29.82 -24.65
C TYR A 79 51.70 31.27 -25.18
N SER A 80 52.07 32.21 -24.31
CA SER A 80 52.41 33.59 -24.70
C SER A 80 53.92 33.76 -24.86
N GLN A 81 54.34 34.43 -25.93
CA GLN A 81 55.74 34.88 -26.12
C GLN A 81 55.86 36.38 -25.82
N PRO A 82 57.01 36.86 -25.30
CA PRO A 82 57.23 38.26 -24.96
C PRO A 82 57.70 39.10 -26.15
N ASP A 83 57.27 40.36 -26.20
CA ASP A 83 57.74 41.37 -27.16
C ASP A 83 59.00 42.11 -26.66
N GLN A 84 59.69 42.82 -27.55
CA GLN A 84 61.02 43.40 -27.30
C GLN A 84 61.02 44.92 -27.09
N GLY A 85 61.93 45.41 -26.23
CA GLY A 85 62.62 46.67 -26.53
C GLY A 85 63.00 47.62 -25.38
N GLN A 86 64.25 47.51 -24.92
CA GLN A 86 65.11 48.64 -24.45
C GLN A 86 64.68 49.37 -23.14
N SER A 87 65.53 50.05 -22.36
CA SER A 87 67.00 50.24 -22.38
C SER A 87 67.51 50.67 -20.97
N PHE A 88 68.69 50.18 -20.56
CA PHE A 88 69.64 50.74 -19.56
C PHE A 88 69.13 51.40 -18.26
N ASN A 89 69.54 50.87 -17.09
CA ASN A 89 70.68 51.45 -16.35
C ASN A 89 71.33 50.49 -15.33
N GLN A 90 72.38 50.96 -14.64
CA GLN A 90 73.31 50.19 -13.78
C GLN A 90 72.91 50.15 -12.30
N GLN A 91 73.19 49.05 -11.57
CA GLN A 91 74.23 48.97 -10.50
C GLN A 91 74.20 47.67 -9.66
N GLN A 92 75.39 47.05 -9.52
CA GLN A 92 75.94 46.17 -8.47
C GLN A 92 75.13 45.06 -7.72
N PRO A 93 75.80 44.00 -7.22
CA PRO A 93 75.15 42.82 -6.62
C PRO A 93 74.98 42.89 -5.10
N GLN A 94 73.94 42.25 -4.59
CA GLN A 94 73.81 41.83 -3.18
C GLN A 94 73.27 40.39 -3.07
N ALA A 95 73.37 39.81 -1.88
CA ALA A 95 73.30 38.36 -1.67
C ALA A 95 71.88 37.76 -1.78
N ALA A 96 71.84 36.44 -2.04
CA ALA A 96 70.62 35.63 -2.00
C ALA A 96 70.05 35.51 -0.57
N PRO A 97 68.83 34.96 -0.44
CA PRO A 97 68.78 33.56 -0.04
C PRO A 97 67.97 32.67 -1.00
N MET A 98 68.18 31.35 -0.88
CA MET A 98 67.21 30.35 -1.32
C MET A 98 66.09 30.28 -0.28
N ASP A 99 64.84 30.56 -0.65
CA ASP A 99 63.67 29.73 -0.29
C ASP A 99 62.47 30.05 -1.20
N ASN A 100 61.62 29.05 -1.43
CA ASN A 100 60.31 28.99 -2.15
C ASN A 100 60.13 27.68 -2.94
N GLY A 101 60.83 26.61 -2.56
CA GLY A 101 60.73 25.29 -3.20
C GLY A 101 59.56 24.42 -2.74
N THR A 102 58.64 24.95 -1.94
CA THR A 102 57.63 24.20 -1.15
C THR A 102 56.20 24.69 -1.36
N GLU A 103 55.94 25.99 -1.20
CA GLU A 103 54.60 26.57 -1.37
C GLU A 103 54.02 26.27 -2.77
N GLN A 104 54.84 26.40 -3.82
CA GLN A 104 54.40 26.19 -5.20
C GLN A 104 53.99 24.74 -5.49
N TRP A 105 54.54 23.76 -4.76
CA TRP A 105 54.10 22.36 -4.85
C TRP A 105 52.80 22.11 -4.12
N GLN A 106 52.55 22.77 -2.98
CA GLN A 106 51.28 22.64 -2.25
C GLN A 106 50.09 23.14 -3.07
N TYR A 107 50.23 24.26 -3.78
CA TYR A 107 49.21 24.72 -4.74
C TYR A 107 49.03 23.72 -5.89
N THR A 108 50.12 23.20 -6.46
CA THR A 108 50.04 22.22 -7.56
C THR A 108 49.41 20.88 -7.13
N GLU A 109 49.72 20.40 -5.92
CA GLU A 109 49.15 19.20 -5.31
C GLU A 109 47.66 19.38 -4.98
N GLN A 110 47.28 20.54 -4.46
CA GLN A 110 45.89 20.86 -4.18
C GLN A 110 45.06 21.06 -5.46
N ASP A 111 45.61 21.68 -6.51
CA ASP A 111 44.94 21.77 -7.81
C ASP A 111 44.80 20.39 -8.49
N LEU A 112 45.80 19.50 -8.35
CA LEU A 112 45.68 18.11 -8.78
C LEU A 112 44.60 17.35 -8.00
N GLN A 113 44.52 17.53 -6.67
CA GLN A 113 43.47 16.92 -5.86
C GLN A 113 42.08 17.46 -6.23
N ASN A 114 41.91 18.78 -6.34
CA ASN A 114 40.69 19.43 -6.83
C ASN A 114 40.26 18.87 -8.20
N THR A 115 41.21 18.65 -9.11
CA THR A 115 40.93 18.07 -10.45
C THR A 115 40.53 16.59 -10.37
N LEU A 116 41.18 15.82 -9.50
CA LEU A 116 40.83 14.42 -9.25
C LEU A 116 39.42 14.30 -8.65
N ASP A 117 39.09 15.12 -7.66
CA ASP A 117 37.79 15.14 -6.99
C ASP A 117 36.68 15.55 -7.98
N GLN A 118 36.88 16.60 -8.78
CA GLN A 118 35.97 16.97 -9.87
C GLN A 118 35.79 15.84 -10.90
N SER A 119 36.85 15.09 -11.22
CA SER A 119 36.76 13.94 -12.13
C SER A 119 36.01 12.76 -11.53
N ALA A 120 36.11 12.56 -10.20
CA ALA A 120 35.38 11.54 -9.47
C ALA A 120 33.88 11.89 -9.36
N ASP A 121 33.56 13.15 -9.06
CA ASP A 121 32.18 13.67 -9.04
C ASP A 121 31.53 13.57 -10.41
N LEU A 122 32.18 14.04 -11.49
CA LEU A 122 31.65 13.95 -12.85
C LEU A 122 31.44 12.48 -13.27
N LYS A 123 32.36 11.59 -12.87
CA LYS A 123 32.24 10.15 -13.11
C LYS A 123 31.11 9.51 -12.28
N SER A 124 30.85 10.00 -11.07
CA SER A 124 29.73 9.58 -10.23
C SER A 124 28.39 10.05 -10.81
N GLN A 125 28.31 11.30 -11.29
CA GLN A 125 27.15 11.85 -11.97
C GLN A 125 26.83 11.09 -13.26
N LEU A 126 27.83 10.85 -14.12
CA LEU A 126 27.68 10.04 -15.34
C LEU A 126 27.20 8.61 -15.02
N ARG A 127 27.72 7.99 -13.95
CA ARG A 127 27.27 6.68 -13.49
C ARG A 127 25.79 6.72 -13.10
N SER A 128 25.40 7.68 -12.27
CA SER A 128 24.02 7.85 -11.82
C SER A 128 23.06 8.05 -13.00
N GLN A 129 23.41 8.94 -13.94
CA GLN A 129 22.62 9.23 -15.13
C GLN A 129 22.43 8.00 -16.03
N LEU A 130 23.50 7.23 -16.29
CA LEU A 130 23.43 6.01 -17.10
C LEU A 130 22.58 4.92 -16.42
N LEU A 131 22.67 4.75 -15.10
CA LEU A 131 21.86 3.76 -14.37
C LEU A 131 20.39 4.17 -14.30
N ALA A 132 20.09 5.48 -14.17
CA ALA A 132 18.73 6.01 -14.20
C ALA A 132 18.06 5.85 -15.58
N ASP A 133 18.77 6.21 -16.67
CA ASP A 133 18.31 6.04 -18.05
C ASP A 133 18.04 4.56 -18.38
N ARG A 134 18.93 3.66 -17.92
CA ARG A 134 18.74 2.21 -18.07
C ARG A 134 17.53 1.69 -17.29
N SER A 135 17.29 2.21 -16.08
CA SER A 135 16.14 1.84 -15.26
C SER A 135 14.83 2.32 -15.86
N TYR A 136 14.79 3.54 -16.42
CA TYR A 136 13.65 4.04 -17.17
C TYR A 136 13.34 3.14 -18.39
N CYS A 137 14.36 2.78 -19.18
CA CYS A 137 14.17 1.85 -20.30
C CYS A 137 13.71 0.44 -19.83
N ASN A 138 14.21 -0.05 -18.70
CA ASN A 138 13.75 -1.31 -18.09
C ASN A 138 12.29 -1.22 -17.63
N HIS A 139 11.84 -0.08 -17.09
CA HIS A 139 10.44 0.17 -16.72
C HIS A 139 9.53 0.23 -17.95
N VAL A 140 9.94 0.90 -19.03
CA VAL A 140 9.24 0.86 -20.33
C VAL A 140 9.09 -0.59 -20.83
N LEU A 141 10.14 -1.41 -20.73
CA LEU A 141 10.09 -2.84 -21.11
C LEU A 141 9.22 -3.72 -20.19
N ARG A 142 8.90 -3.27 -18.96
CA ARG A 142 7.95 -3.94 -18.07
C ARG A 142 6.50 -3.60 -18.38
N ASN A 143 6.21 -2.36 -18.77
CA ASN A 143 4.84 -1.85 -18.93
C ASN A 143 4.32 -1.82 -20.37
N THR A 144 5.18 -1.90 -21.39
CA THR A 144 4.77 -2.02 -22.80
C THR A 144 4.31 -3.44 -23.17
N ASN A 145 3.15 -3.55 -23.80
CA ASN A 145 2.58 -4.83 -24.24
C ASN A 145 3.40 -5.49 -25.36
N SER A 146 3.20 -6.80 -25.59
CA SER A 146 4.00 -7.60 -26.54
C SER A 146 3.77 -7.26 -28.03
N ASP A 147 2.73 -6.49 -28.34
CA ASP A 147 2.41 -5.93 -29.65
C ASP A 147 3.04 -4.55 -29.90
N GLN A 148 3.51 -3.85 -28.85
CA GLN A 148 4.26 -2.58 -28.95
C GLN A 148 5.73 -2.81 -29.34
N VAL A 149 5.94 -3.44 -30.50
CA VAL A 149 7.27 -3.91 -30.95
C VAL A 149 8.28 -2.76 -31.06
N ASP A 150 7.88 -1.60 -31.61
CA ASP A 150 8.78 -0.48 -31.86
C ASP A 150 9.24 0.22 -30.57
N ASP A 151 8.35 0.38 -29.57
CA ASP A 151 8.68 0.95 -28.26
C ASP A 151 9.67 0.03 -27.52
N ARG A 152 9.40 -1.29 -27.57
CA ARG A 152 10.25 -2.32 -26.96
C ARG A 152 11.60 -2.42 -27.65
N GLN A 153 11.67 -2.25 -28.97
CA GLN A 153 12.93 -2.22 -29.71
C GLN A 153 13.76 -0.99 -29.34
N GLN A 154 13.16 0.20 -29.30
CA GLN A 154 13.84 1.45 -28.91
C GLN A 154 14.42 1.37 -27.49
N ALA A 155 13.64 0.91 -26.51
CA ALA A 155 14.13 0.71 -25.14
C ALA A 155 15.26 -0.32 -25.07
N THR A 156 15.16 -1.42 -25.82
CA THR A 156 16.21 -2.46 -25.88
C THR A 156 17.52 -1.92 -26.49
N ASP A 157 17.44 -1.19 -27.60
CA ASP A 157 18.63 -0.60 -28.24
C ASP A 157 19.26 0.48 -27.35
N ARG A 158 18.45 1.29 -26.65
CA ARG A 158 18.96 2.26 -25.68
C ARG A 158 19.69 1.59 -24.51
N ILE A 159 19.15 0.49 -23.97
CA ILE A 159 19.83 -0.32 -22.96
C ILE A 159 21.17 -0.86 -23.48
N ASN A 160 21.27 -1.25 -24.76
CA ASN A 160 22.52 -1.70 -25.36
C ASN A 160 23.57 -0.58 -25.48
N GLU A 161 23.18 0.64 -25.86
CA GLU A 161 24.05 1.82 -25.86
C GLU A 161 24.58 2.14 -24.45
N ILE A 162 23.70 2.10 -23.45
CA ILE A 162 24.05 2.38 -22.06
C ILE A 162 24.98 1.31 -21.50
N ASN A 163 24.69 0.02 -21.73
CA ASN A 163 25.56 -1.08 -21.30
C ASN A 163 26.95 -1.02 -21.96
N LYS A 164 27.04 -0.56 -23.22
CA LYS A 164 28.33 -0.26 -23.86
C LYS A 164 29.06 0.89 -23.14
N SER A 165 28.34 1.98 -22.84
CA SER A 165 28.88 3.16 -22.16
C SER A 165 29.37 2.83 -20.73
N LEU A 166 28.62 2.00 -20.00
CA LEU A 166 29.02 1.50 -18.67
C LEU A 166 30.31 0.66 -18.75
N LYS A 167 30.43 -0.22 -19.74
CA LYS A 167 31.67 -0.98 -20.01
C LYS A 167 32.85 -0.06 -20.37
N GLU A 168 32.63 0.97 -21.18
CA GLU A 168 33.67 1.91 -21.62
C GLU A 168 34.20 2.78 -20.47
N TRP A 169 33.32 3.37 -19.66
CA TRP A 169 33.72 4.28 -18.58
C TRP A 169 34.02 3.60 -17.24
N PHE A 170 33.46 2.42 -16.97
CA PHE A 170 33.54 1.75 -15.66
C PHE A 170 34.01 0.29 -15.71
N GLY A 171 34.25 -0.28 -16.90
CA GLY A 171 34.74 -1.65 -17.08
C GLY A 171 33.69 -2.75 -16.88
N THR A 172 32.44 -2.41 -16.55
CA THR A 172 31.35 -3.37 -16.34
C THR A 172 29.97 -2.73 -16.53
N ASP A 173 29.01 -3.53 -17.00
CA ASP A 173 27.57 -3.23 -16.99
C ASP A 173 26.79 -4.12 -16.00
N GLU A 174 27.48 -4.93 -15.20
CA GLU A 174 26.93 -5.74 -14.09
C GLU A 174 26.73 -4.90 -12.81
N MET A 175 26.30 -3.65 -12.99
CA MET A 175 25.86 -2.79 -11.89
C MET A 175 24.35 -2.95 -11.68
N ALA A 176 23.91 -2.85 -10.43
CA ALA A 176 22.49 -2.63 -10.13
C ALA A 176 22.04 -1.25 -10.62
N ASN A 177 20.77 -1.13 -11.03
CA ASN A 177 20.06 0.15 -11.02
C ASN A 177 19.16 0.19 -9.77
N GLU A 178 18.77 1.38 -9.29
CA GLU A 178 17.51 1.50 -8.55
C GLU A 178 16.33 1.26 -9.51
N ILE A 179 15.18 0.85 -8.99
CA ILE A 179 13.91 0.81 -9.73
C ILE A 179 13.46 2.24 -10.03
N TYR A 180 13.21 2.54 -11.31
CA TYR A 180 12.53 3.75 -11.75
C TYR A 180 11.06 3.70 -11.30
N MET A 181 10.62 4.76 -10.63
CA MET A 181 9.24 4.93 -10.18
C MET A 181 8.69 6.17 -10.89
N ASP A 182 7.66 5.97 -11.69
CA ASP A 182 6.92 7.03 -12.39
C ASP A 182 5.99 7.78 -11.42
N GLU A 183 5.96 9.11 -11.49
CA GLU A 183 5.06 9.96 -10.71
C GLU A 183 3.59 9.87 -11.19
N ASN A 184 3.34 9.32 -12.39
CA ASN A 184 2.02 9.20 -13.00
C ASN A 184 1.30 7.87 -12.72
N ARG A 185 1.91 6.98 -11.91
CA ARG A 185 1.39 5.64 -11.59
C ARG A 185 0.97 5.54 -10.11
N ASP A 186 -0.07 4.76 -9.84
CA ASP A 186 -0.49 4.48 -8.46
C ASP A 186 0.35 3.34 -7.87
N TYR A 187 0.78 3.48 -6.61
CA TYR A 187 1.56 2.49 -5.90
C TYR A 187 0.75 1.80 -4.82
N TYR A 188 0.76 0.46 -4.83
CA TYR A 188 0.03 -0.36 -3.87
C TYR A 188 0.93 -1.39 -3.20
N ILE A 189 0.88 -1.48 -1.88
CA ILE A 189 1.46 -2.59 -1.10
C ILE A 189 0.37 -3.65 -0.93
N PHE A 190 0.58 -4.83 -1.51
CA PHE A 190 -0.31 -5.97 -1.39
C PHE A 190 -0.03 -6.75 -0.09
N THR A 191 -1.10 -7.09 0.65
CA THR A 191 -1.04 -7.97 1.82
C THR A 191 -2.20 -8.98 1.80
N ASP A 192 -1.93 -10.21 2.25
CA ASP A 192 -2.90 -11.30 2.24
C ASP A 192 -4.04 -11.00 3.23
N ASP A 193 -3.66 -10.60 4.45
CA ASP A 193 -4.51 -10.00 5.49
C ASP A 193 -3.81 -8.77 6.09
N LEU A 194 -4.59 -7.87 6.69
CA LEU A 194 -4.07 -6.74 7.47
C LEU A 194 -4.25 -7.05 8.96
N ALA A 195 -3.22 -7.64 9.55
CA ALA A 195 -3.25 -8.09 10.94
C ALA A 195 -3.50 -6.92 11.92
N ALA A 196 -4.47 -7.07 12.82
CA ALA A 196 -4.81 -6.03 13.81
C ALA A 196 -3.66 -5.67 14.77
N ASN A 197 -2.66 -6.55 14.91
CA ASN A 197 -1.40 -6.31 15.60
C ASN A 197 -0.29 -6.98 14.77
N PRO A 198 0.37 -6.26 13.83
CA PRO A 198 1.49 -6.81 13.08
C PRO A 198 2.69 -7.12 13.98
N ASP A 199 3.54 -8.05 13.56
CA ASP A 199 4.84 -8.27 14.19
C ASP A 199 5.85 -7.16 13.82
N GLU A 200 7.02 -7.17 14.47
CA GLU A 200 8.08 -6.17 14.26
C GLU A 200 8.57 -6.16 12.80
N GLU A 201 8.62 -7.31 12.14
CA GLU A 201 9.17 -7.46 10.80
C GLU A 201 8.20 -6.92 9.74
N THR A 202 6.92 -7.23 9.90
CA THR A 202 5.81 -6.69 9.12
C THR A 202 5.71 -5.18 9.32
N SER A 203 5.68 -4.70 10.56
CA SER A 203 5.62 -3.27 10.90
C SER A 203 6.77 -2.50 10.26
N LYS A 204 7.99 -3.03 10.38
CA LYS A 204 9.19 -2.46 9.77
C LYS A 204 9.12 -2.48 8.24
N MET A 205 8.64 -3.56 7.61
CA MET A 205 8.45 -3.61 6.15
C MET A 205 7.55 -2.46 5.66
N TRP A 206 6.38 -2.26 6.29
CA TRP A 206 5.47 -1.15 5.95
C TRP A 206 6.15 0.21 6.11
N GLN A 207 6.80 0.46 7.26
CA GLN A 207 7.50 1.72 7.52
C GLN A 207 8.63 1.99 6.53
N GLN A 208 9.48 1.00 6.25
CA GLN A 208 10.57 1.13 5.29
C GLN A 208 10.06 1.36 3.85
N LEU A 209 8.94 0.75 3.45
CA LEU A 209 8.28 1.01 2.16
C LEU A 209 7.77 2.45 2.08
N THR A 210 6.94 2.88 3.05
CA THR A 210 6.40 4.25 3.09
C THR A 210 7.50 5.31 3.13
N MET A 211 8.56 5.12 3.93
CA MET A 211 9.73 6.01 3.95
C MET A 211 10.50 6.04 2.62
N THR A 212 10.50 4.94 1.86
CA THR A 212 11.19 4.86 0.56
C THR A 212 10.39 5.56 -0.55
N LEU A 213 9.06 5.40 -0.57
CA LEU A 213 8.20 6.08 -1.53
C LEU A 213 8.06 7.58 -1.23
N ALA A 214 7.81 7.97 0.03
CA ALA A 214 7.70 9.37 0.42
C ALA A 214 8.99 10.16 0.14
N ALA A 215 10.16 9.51 0.20
CA ALA A 215 11.44 10.11 -0.17
C ALA A 215 11.61 10.40 -1.68
N LYS A 216 10.74 9.82 -2.53
CA LYS A 216 10.62 10.09 -3.96
C LYS A 216 9.36 10.93 -4.27
N GLY A 217 8.65 11.44 -3.26
CA GLY A 217 7.41 12.20 -3.41
C GLY A 217 6.15 11.35 -3.63
N LEU A 218 6.24 10.03 -3.52
CA LEU A 218 5.20 9.08 -3.89
C LEU A 218 4.40 8.60 -2.66
N LEU A 219 3.11 8.31 -2.87
CA LEU A 219 2.21 7.77 -1.85
C LEU A 219 2.08 6.24 -2.00
N ALA A 220 2.25 5.51 -0.90
CA ALA A 220 2.07 4.05 -0.87
C ALA A 220 0.67 3.71 -0.33
N ASN A 221 -0.27 3.40 -1.23
CA ASN A 221 -1.58 2.86 -0.87
C ASN A 221 -1.47 1.35 -0.56
N ALA A 222 -2.57 0.73 -0.11
CA ALA A 222 -2.59 -0.68 0.26
C ALA A 222 -3.69 -1.47 -0.46
N ILE A 223 -3.44 -2.77 -0.67
CA ILE A 223 -4.41 -3.75 -1.15
C ILE A 223 -4.47 -4.90 -0.12
N SER A 224 -5.68 -5.31 0.26
CA SER A 224 -5.93 -6.48 1.11
C SER A 224 -7.03 -7.37 0.55
N VAL A 225 -6.87 -8.69 0.70
CA VAL A 225 -7.76 -9.69 0.07
C VAL A 225 -8.52 -10.58 1.06
N THR A 226 -8.24 -10.48 2.37
CA THR A 226 -8.99 -11.21 3.41
C THR A 226 -10.25 -10.47 3.86
N TYR A 227 -11.30 -11.22 4.24
CA TYR A 227 -12.51 -10.67 4.87
C TYR A 227 -12.24 -10.36 6.34
N ASN A 228 -12.46 -9.11 6.74
CA ASN A 228 -12.28 -8.64 8.11
C ASN A 228 -13.34 -7.57 8.41
N ASP A 229 -14.15 -7.75 9.46
CA ASP A 229 -15.22 -6.81 9.85
C ASP A 229 -14.69 -5.53 10.50
N GLN A 230 -13.42 -5.54 10.94
CA GLN A 230 -12.70 -4.45 11.61
C GLN A 230 -11.56 -3.88 10.75
N ILE A 231 -11.55 -4.16 9.44
CA ILE A 231 -10.45 -3.81 8.53
C ILE A 231 -10.16 -2.31 8.51
N ASP A 232 -11.18 -1.47 8.48
CA ASP A 232 -11.07 -0.01 8.38
C ASP A 232 -10.54 0.61 9.69
N GLN A 233 -10.94 0.05 10.85
CA GLN A 233 -10.35 0.41 12.14
C GLN A 233 -8.89 -0.03 12.23
N THR A 234 -8.53 -1.16 11.62
CA THR A 234 -7.15 -1.63 11.54
C THR A 234 -6.30 -0.70 10.65
N TRP A 235 -6.83 -0.24 9.51
CA TRP A 235 -6.16 0.74 8.66
C TRP A 235 -5.93 2.07 9.38
N MET A 236 -6.94 2.60 10.06
CA MET A 236 -6.78 3.79 10.90
C MET A 236 -5.71 3.59 11.99
N ASN A 237 -5.58 2.38 12.56
CA ASN A 237 -4.52 2.09 13.52
C ASN A 237 -3.12 2.11 12.87
N TYR A 238 -2.96 1.59 11.65
CA TYR A 238 -1.71 1.64 10.88
C TYR A 238 -1.30 3.09 10.55
N GLN A 239 -2.26 3.93 10.13
CA GLN A 239 -2.03 5.36 9.88
C GLN A 239 -1.60 6.08 11.18
N ASN A 240 -2.34 5.89 12.28
CA ASN A 240 -2.03 6.51 13.58
C ASN A 240 -0.71 6.01 14.20
N ALA A 241 -0.27 4.79 13.88
CA ALA A 241 1.02 4.24 14.29
C ALA A 241 2.20 4.74 13.43
N GLY A 242 1.94 5.45 12.32
CA GLY A 242 2.97 5.83 11.36
C GLY A 242 3.59 4.63 10.63
N PHE A 243 2.82 3.55 10.44
CA PHE A 243 3.21 2.42 9.60
C PHE A 243 2.99 2.72 8.11
N VAL A 244 2.03 3.59 7.81
CA VAL A 244 1.67 4.09 6.48
C VAL A 244 1.43 5.60 6.55
N ASP A 245 1.36 6.27 5.40
CA ASP A 245 1.04 7.70 5.35
C ASP A 245 -0.43 7.96 5.72
N GLY A 246 -0.70 9.08 6.40
CA GLY A 246 -2.06 9.44 6.82
C GLY A 246 -3.03 9.73 5.67
N ASN A 247 -2.52 10.00 4.46
CA ASN A 247 -3.32 10.21 3.25
C ASN A 247 -3.47 8.92 2.42
N ALA A 248 -2.75 7.85 2.74
CA ALA A 248 -2.84 6.58 2.02
C ALA A 248 -4.19 5.89 2.29
N PHE A 249 -4.75 5.25 1.25
CA PHE A 249 -5.98 4.47 1.36
C PHE A 249 -5.75 2.97 1.22
N LEU A 250 -6.72 2.19 1.71
CA LEU A 250 -6.75 0.74 1.61
C LEU A 250 -7.88 0.31 0.67
N LEU A 251 -7.55 -0.46 -0.36
CA LEU A 251 -8.49 -1.26 -1.11
C LEU A 251 -8.62 -2.62 -0.43
N ASN A 252 -9.80 -2.94 0.11
CA ASN A 252 -10.11 -4.29 0.58
C ASN A 252 -11.14 -4.94 -0.35
N MET A 253 -10.82 -6.13 -0.85
CA MET A 253 -11.65 -6.86 -1.82
C MET A 253 -13.10 -7.05 -1.34
N TYR A 254 -13.30 -7.37 -0.05
CA TYR A 254 -14.64 -7.56 0.48
C TYR A 254 -15.36 -6.23 0.69
N ASN A 255 -14.70 -5.19 1.21
CA ASN A 255 -15.34 -3.86 1.34
C ASN A 255 -15.82 -3.32 0.00
N GLU A 256 -15.01 -3.44 -1.07
CA GLU A 256 -15.37 -2.98 -2.41
C GLU A 256 -16.51 -3.82 -3.02
N LEU A 257 -16.40 -5.16 -3.01
CA LEU A 257 -17.44 -6.04 -3.55
C LEU A 257 -18.78 -5.89 -2.80
N GLN A 258 -18.74 -5.71 -1.47
CA GLN A 258 -19.92 -5.44 -0.65
C GLN A 258 -20.46 -4.00 -0.80
N GLY A 259 -19.75 -3.12 -1.51
CA GLY A 259 -20.12 -1.71 -1.67
C GLY A 259 -20.20 -0.96 -0.33
N ARG A 260 -19.32 -1.26 0.64
CA ARG A 260 -19.38 -0.66 1.97
C ARG A 260 -19.14 0.84 1.91
N ASN A 261 -20.11 1.61 2.40
CA ASN A 261 -20.02 3.06 2.57
C ASN A 261 -20.35 3.42 4.03
N PHE A 262 -19.51 4.25 4.65
CA PHE A 262 -19.69 4.74 6.03
C PHE A 262 -20.61 5.98 6.10
N ASN A 263 -20.80 6.66 4.97
CA ASN A 263 -21.58 7.89 4.87
C ASN A 263 -23.05 7.65 4.49
N THR A 264 -23.45 6.41 4.22
CA THR A 264 -24.84 6.02 3.90
C THR A 264 -25.57 5.63 5.18
N PRO A 265 -26.64 6.34 5.61
CA PRO A 265 -27.45 5.93 6.75
C PRO A 265 -28.26 4.67 6.39
N VAL A 266 -27.80 3.52 6.87
CA VAL A 266 -28.53 2.25 6.81
C VAL A 266 -29.27 2.01 8.12
N THR A 267 -30.44 1.37 8.03
CA THR A 267 -31.18 0.91 9.22
C THR A 267 -30.47 -0.30 9.81
N PRO A 268 -30.01 -0.28 11.08
CA PRO A 268 -29.42 -1.45 11.71
C PRO A 268 -30.42 -2.61 11.76
N ALA A 269 -29.93 -3.85 11.67
CA ALA A 269 -30.78 -5.02 11.68
C ALA A 269 -31.55 -5.17 13.01
N GLU A 270 -32.88 -5.20 12.93
CA GLU A 270 -33.72 -5.62 14.05
C GLU A 270 -33.57 -7.12 14.27
N ILE A 271 -33.32 -7.53 15.52
CA ILE A 271 -33.29 -8.95 15.89
C ILE A 271 -34.74 -9.43 15.97
N PRO A 272 -35.18 -10.43 15.17
CA PRO A 272 -36.54 -10.94 15.26
C PRO A 272 -36.73 -11.73 16.56
N PHE A 273 -37.82 -11.43 17.28
CA PHE A 273 -38.23 -12.15 18.49
C PHE A 273 -39.62 -12.75 18.29
N ASP A 274 -39.75 -14.06 18.50
CA ASP A 274 -41.06 -14.69 18.70
C ASP A 274 -41.60 -14.33 20.09
N ALA A 275 -42.92 -14.32 20.23
CA ALA A 275 -43.60 -13.81 21.43
C ALA A 275 -43.41 -14.66 22.71
N ASP A 276 -42.81 -15.85 22.59
CA ASP A 276 -42.49 -16.78 23.67
C ASP A 276 -40.98 -16.82 24.03
N TYR A 277 -40.13 -16.08 23.31
CA TYR A 277 -38.70 -16.04 23.56
C TYR A 277 -38.36 -15.31 24.88
N ARG A 278 -37.42 -15.88 25.65
CA ARG A 278 -36.86 -15.26 26.86
C ARG A 278 -35.40 -14.87 26.65
N VAL A 279 -35.08 -13.60 26.93
CA VAL A 279 -33.71 -13.11 26.99
C VAL A 279 -33.07 -13.47 28.34
N GLN A 280 -31.84 -13.97 28.29
CA GLN A 280 -30.94 -14.19 29.42
C GLN A 280 -29.66 -13.37 29.18
N HIS A 281 -29.49 -12.29 29.92
CA HIS A 281 -28.25 -11.51 29.91
C HIS A 281 -27.11 -12.33 30.52
N VAL A 282 -26.01 -12.50 29.79
CA VAL A 282 -24.80 -13.23 30.24
C VAL A 282 -23.68 -12.25 30.60
N SER A 283 -23.54 -11.15 29.86
CA SER A 283 -22.67 -10.01 30.22
C SER A 283 -23.23 -8.70 29.66
N ASP A 284 -22.49 -7.61 29.88
CA ASP A 284 -22.61 -6.30 29.20
C ASP A 284 -22.75 -6.36 27.66
N LYS A 285 -22.27 -7.44 27.03
CA LYS A 285 -22.11 -7.59 25.58
C LYS A 285 -22.71 -8.87 25.01
N VAL A 286 -23.14 -9.81 25.86
CA VAL A 286 -23.63 -11.12 25.43
C VAL A 286 -25.00 -11.41 26.02
N ASP A 287 -25.99 -11.60 25.14
CA ASP A 287 -27.31 -12.12 25.48
C ASP A 287 -27.51 -13.52 24.92
N LYS A 288 -28.29 -14.34 25.61
CA LYS A 288 -28.83 -15.60 25.11
C LYS A 288 -30.34 -15.49 24.98
N ILE A 289 -30.87 -16.00 23.87
CA ILE A 289 -32.31 -16.02 23.59
C ILE A 289 -32.74 -17.48 23.63
N LEU A 290 -33.75 -17.77 24.45
CA LEU A 290 -34.24 -19.10 24.77
C LEU A 290 -35.69 -19.26 24.32
N ASP A 291 -36.07 -20.44 23.82
CA ASP A 291 -37.47 -20.75 23.47
C ASP A 291 -38.35 -21.02 24.72
N ALA A 292 -39.65 -21.26 24.52
CA ALA A 292 -40.57 -21.66 25.59
C ALA A 292 -40.20 -22.96 26.34
N ASN A 293 -39.21 -23.73 25.86
CA ASN A 293 -38.74 -24.98 26.43
C ASN A 293 -37.34 -24.85 27.08
N ASP A 294 -36.88 -23.62 27.33
CA ASP A 294 -35.55 -23.27 27.84
C ASP A 294 -34.36 -23.68 26.91
N LYS A 295 -34.63 -24.00 25.63
CA LYS A 295 -33.57 -24.29 24.64
C LYS A 295 -32.96 -23.01 24.09
N LEU A 296 -31.63 -23.01 23.89
CA LEU A 296 -30.92 -21.93 23.20
C LEU A 296 -31.31 -21.89 21.71
N VAL A 297 -31.81 -20.74 21.25
CA VAL A 297 -32.08 -20.46 19.83
C VAL A 297 -31.13 -19.42 19.23
N MET A 298 -30.72 -18.40 20.01
CA MET A 298 -29.71 -17.43 19.57
C MET A 298 -28.74 -17.02 20.69
N GLU A 299 -27.50 -16.69 20.33
CA GLU A 299 -26.55 -15.96 21.17
C GLU A 299 -26.13 -14.68 20.44
N VAL A 300 -26.38 -13.52 21.06
CA VAL A 300 -26.16 -12.19 20.49
C VAL A 300 -24.93 -11.58 21.14
N SER A 301 -23.91 -11.25 20.33
CA SER A 301 -22.65 -10.64 20.78
C SER A 301 -22.50 -9.21 20.25
N ARG A 302 -22.03 -8.30 21.09
CA ARG A 302 -21.89 -6.86 20.80
C ARG A 302 -20.46 -6.34 21.01
N SER A 303 -20.12 -5.28 20.29
CA SER A 303 -18.81 -4.60 20.35
C SER A 303 -18.58 -3.87 21.69
N ALA A 304 -17.39 -3.28 21.86
CA ALA A 304 -17.09 -2.39 22.98
C ALA A 304 -18.09 -1.22 23.12
N ASN A 305 -18.64 -0.75 21.99
CA ASN A 305 -19.59 0.36 21.90
C ASN A 305 -21.06 -0.11 21.91
N HIS A 306 -21.32 -1.36 22.32
CA HIS A 306 -22.63 -2.02 22.31
C HIS A 306 -23.32 -2.10 20.93
N GLN A 307 -22.58 -1.93 19.82
CA GLN A 307 -23.10 -2.21 18.48
C GLN A 307 -23.22 -3.73 18.27
N LEU A 308 -24.20 -4.16 17.47
CA LEU A 308 -24.35 -5.57 17.10
C LEU A 308 -23.15 -6.03 16.26
N GLN A 309 -22.53 -7.16 16.62
CA GLN A 309 -21.36 -7.70 15.88
C GLN A 309 -21.60 -9.12 15.37
N ILE A 310 -22.17 -10.01 16.19
CA ILE A 310 -22.43 -11.41 15.82
C ILE A 310 -23.76 -11.88 16.38
N ILE A 311 -24.54 -12.62 15.58
CA ILE A 311 -25.61 -13.50 16.07
C ILE A 311 -25.27 -14.94 15.70
N ARG A 312 -25.25 -15.84 16.69
CA ARG A 312 -25.12 -17.29 16.49
C ARG A 312 -26.50 -17.92 16.62
N HIS A 313 -26.94 -18.63 15.58
CA HIS A 313 -28.23 -19.33 15.56
C HIS A 313 -28.05 -20.80 15.90
N TYR A 314 -28.92 -21.33 16.75
CA TYR A 314 -28.83 -22.68 17.28
C TYR A 314 -30.09 -23.49 16.95
N LYS A 315 -29.89 -24.79 16.69
CA LYS A 315 -30.97 -25.76 16.52
C LYS A 315 -30.59 -27.08 17.16
N ASP A 316 -31.46 -27.58 18.03
CA ASP A 316 -31.26 -28.83 18.78
C ASP A 316 -29.86 -28.95 19.43
N ASN A 317 -29.44 -27.83 20.03
CA ASN A 317 -28.13 -27.58 20.66
C ASN A 317 -26.90 -27.59 19.72
N GLY A 318 -27.08 -27.78 18.41
CA GLY A 318 -26.05 -27.53 17.40
C GLY A 318 -26.03 -26.08 16.94
N LEU A 319 -24.85 -25.55 16.59
CA LEU A 319 -24.72 -24.28 15.88
C LEU A 319 -25.17 -24.49 14.42
N LEU A 320 -26.10 -23.68 13.94
CA LEU A 320 -26.66 -23.75 12.59
C LEU A 320 -25.98 -22.74 11.67
N SER A 321 -25.93 -21.48 12.09
CA SER A 321 -25.32 -20.38 11.35
C SER A 321 -24.76 -19.30 12.29
N ARG A 322 -23.92 -18.44 11.73
CA ARG A 322 -23.41 -17.22 12.36
C ARG A 322 -23.57 -16.06 11.40
N ASP A 323 -24.37 -15.08 11.77
CA ASP A 323 -24.42 -13.78 11.10
C ASP A 323 -23.34 -12.87 11.71
N ILE A 324 -22.60 -12.19 10.85
CA ILE A 324 -21.52 -11.24 11.16
C ILE A 324 -21.96 -9.88 10.61
N PHE A 325 -21.91 -8.86 11.46
CA PHE A 325 -22.41 -7.52 11.16
C PHE A 325 -21.27 -6.54 10.90
N ASP A 326 -21.47 -5.60 9.98
CA ASP A 326 -20.53 -4.50 9.77
C ASP A 326 -20.64 -3.43 10.87
N VAL A 327 -19.75 -2.44 10.84
CA VAL A 327 -19.76 -1.33 11.82
C VAL A 327 -21.03 -0.47 11.76
N ASN A 328 -21.83 -0.58 10.70
CA ASN A 328 -23.12 0.10 10.56
C ASN A 328 -24.28 -0.73 11.13
N GLY A 329 -24.05 -1.99 11.52
CA GLY A 329 -25.07 -2.88 12.08
C GLY A 329 -25.91 -3.62 11.03
N VAL A 330 -25.42 -3.74 9.80
CA VAL A 330 -26.04 -4.54 8.72
C VAL A 330 -25.35 -5.90 8.62
N ILE A 331 -26.08 -6.96 8.24
CA ILE A 331 -25.49 -8.28 8.01
C ILE A 331 -24.48 -8.17 6.86
N SER A 332 -23.21 -8.40 7.18
CA SER A 332 -22.09 -8.39 6.24
C SER A 332 -21.87 -9.80 5.67
N ALA A 333 -21.88 -10.82 6.53
CA ALA A 333 -21.72 -12.20 6.11
C ALA A 333 -22.53 -13.18 6.98
N THR A 334 -22.93 -14.32 6.41
CA THR A 334 -23.51 -15.45 7.14
C THR A 334 -22.70 -16.71 6.86
N GLN A 335 -22.11 -17.30 7.91
CA GLN A 335 -21.47 -18.61 7.87
C GLN A 335 -22.50 -19.70 8.23
N PHE A 336 -22.56 -20.78 7.46
CA PHE A 336 -23.41 -21.95 7.73
C PHE A 336 -22.54 -23.16 8.12
N TYR A 337 -22.97 -23.93 9.12
CA TYR A 337 -22.19 -25.05 9.66
C TYR A 337 -22.75 -26.42 9.27
N ASP A 338 -21.88 -27.44 9.27
CA ASP A 338 -22.27 -28.83 9.01
C ASP A 338 -23.16 -29.34 10.16
N HIS A 339 -24.36 -29.84 9.83
CA HIS A 339 -25.31 -30.35 10.84
C HIS A 339 -24.79 -31.52 11.68
N ARG A 340 -23.66 -32.12 11.27
CA ARG A 340 -22.96 -33.21 11.99
C ARG A 340 -21.69 -32.74 12.68
N ASN A 341 -21.22 -31.52 12.40
CA ASN A 341 -19.99 -30.95 12.93
C ASN A 341 -20.07 -29.42 12.97
N ALA A 342 -20.50 -28.87 14.12
CA ALA A 342 -20.61 -27.44 14.38
C ALA A 342 -19.29 -26.64 14.24
N ASN A 343 -18.13 -27.31 14.12
CA ASN A 343 -16.83 -26.66 13.89
C ASN A 343 -16.46 -26.56 12.40
N LYS A 344 -17.26 -27.13 11.48
CA LYS A 344 -17.01 -27.09 10.05
C LYS A 344 -18.00 -26.14 9.37
N VAL A 345 -17.50 -25.04 8.82
CA VAL A 345 -18.25 -24.21 7.87
C VAL A 345 -18.46 -25.00 6.57
N VAL A 346 -19.67 -24.97 6.02
CA VAL A 346 -20.02 -25.60 4.74
C VAL A 346 -20.34 -24.59 3.63
N ARG A 347 -20.72 -23.36 4.01
CA ARG A 347 -21.02 -22.27 3.08
C ARG A 347 -20.86 -20.93 3.79
N GLU A 348 -20.44 -19.91 3.06
CA GLU A 348 -20.47 -18.52 3.49
C GLU A 348 -21.19 -17.68 2.43
N ASN A 349 -22.13 -16.86 2.86
CA ASN A 349 -22.75 -15.83 2.03
C ASN A 349 -22.21 -14.46 2.45
N PHE A 350 -21.88 -13.59 1.51
CA PHE A 350 -21.47 -12.21 1.75
C PHE A 350 -22.45 -11.27 1.05
N TYR A 351 -22.87 -10.23 1.79
CA TYR A 351 -23.96 -9.34 1.43
C TYR A 351 -23.47 -7.90 1.22
N ARG A 352 -24.17 -7.15 0.39
CA ARG A 352 -24.03 -5.69 0.32
C ARG A 352 -24.82 -5.00 1.42
N GLN A 353 -24.59 -3.69 1.59
CA GLN A 353 -25.32 -2.87 2.57
C GLN A 353 -26.84 -2.75 2.32
N ASP A 354 -27.33 -3.12 1.14
CA ASP A 354 -28.77 -3.23 0.83
C ASP A 354 -29.36 -4.63 1.11
N GLY A 355 -28.55 -5.57 1.60
CA GLY A 355 -28.91 -6.96 1.87
C GLY A 355 -28.88 -7.88 0.64
N THR A 356 -28.49 -7.41 -0.54
CA THR A 356 -28.30 -8.27 -1.73
C THR A 356 -27.06 -9.15 -1.60
N LEU A 357 -27.05 -10.31 -2.24
CA LEU A 357 -25.87 -11.18 -2.29
C LEU A 357 -24.83 -10.62 -3.26
N VAL A 358 -23.56 -10.58 -2.85
CA VAL A 358 -22.43 -10.37 -3.76
C VAL A 358 -21.59 -11.63 -3.95
N LEU A 359 -21.26 -12.35 -2.88
CA LEU A 359 -20.36 -13.51 -2.96
C LEU A 359 -20.96 -14.68 -2.19
N ILE A 360 -20.77 -15.89 -2.71
CA ILE A 360 -21.02 -17.14 -2.00
C ILE A 360 -19.78 -18.01 -2.12
N LYS A 361 -19.26 -18.48 -0.99
CA LYS A 361 -18.29 -19.59 -0.92
C LYS A 361 -19.00 -20.87 -0.54
N SER A 362 -18.77 -21.96 -1.26
CA SER A 362 -19.32 -23.29 -0.93
C SER A 362 -18.21 -24.32 -0.73
N TYR A 363 -18.14 -24.86 0.48
CA TYR A 363 -17.19 -25.92 0.87
C TYR A 363 -17.79 -27.31 0.64
N THR A 364 -18.56 -27.46 -0.44
CA THR A 364 -19.28 -28.68 -0.82
C THR A 364 -18.98 -29.07 -2.26
N SER A 365 -18.86 -30.37 -2.54
CA SER A 365 -18.43 -30.91 -3.84
C SER A 365 -19.44 -30.74 -5.00
N ASN A 366 -20.56 -30.06 -4.76
CA ASN A 366 -21.74 -30.08 -5.63
C ASN A 366 -22.14 -28.67 -6.13
N GLU A 367 -21.43 -27.64 -5.69
CA GLU A 367 -21.59 -26.23 -6.11
C GLU A 367 -20.21 -25.69 -6.53
N PRO A 368 -20.13 -24.65 -7.38
CA PRO A 368 -18.85 -23.96 -7.64
C PRO A 368 -18.30 -23.35 -6.34
N TYR A 369 -16.97 -23.42 -6.15
CA TYR A 369 -16.32 -23.01 -4.90
C TYR A 369 -16.64 -21.55 -4.56
N ILE A 370 -16.44 -20.62 -5.50
CA ILE A 370 -16.86 -19.23 -5.40
C ILE A 370 -17.90 -18.93 -6.49
N GLN A 371 -18.96 -18.22 -6.10
CA GLN A 371 -19.98 -17.64 -6.97
C GLN A 371 -20.08 -16.13 -6.70
N LEU A 372 -19.96 -15.31 -7.75
CA LEU A 372 -20.00 -13.85 -7.68
C LEU A 372 -21.24 -13.31 -8.41
N PHE A 373 -21.94 -12.37 -7.77
CA PHE A 373 -23.24 -11.85 -8.19
C PHE A 373 -23.22 -10.33 -8.37
N SER A 374 -23.96 -9.82 -9.36
CA SER A 374 -24.22 -8.39 -9.51
C SER A 374 -25.23 -7.86 -8.49
N GLU A 375 -25.41 -6.54 -8.42
CA GLU A 375 -26.45 -5.86 -7.62
C GLU A 375 -27.86 -6.38 -7.92
N GLY A 376 -28.12 -6.77 -9.18
CA GLY A 376 -29.36 -7.43 -9.60
C GLY A 376 -29.53 -8.88 -9.12
N ASN A 377 -28.65 -9.37 -8.23
CA ASN A 377 -28.53 -10.77 -7.79
C ASN A 377 -28.35 -11.77 -8.96
N VAL A 378 -27.76 -11.34 -10.08
CA VAL A 378 -27.45 -12.22 -11.23
C VAL A 378 -26.03 -12.75 -11.07
N LEU A 379 -25.85 -14.07 -11.17
CA LEU A 379 -24.52 -14.70 -11.19
C LEU A 379 -23.72 -14.18 -12.39
N ILE A 380 -22.59 -13.50 -12.14
CA ILE A 380 -21.72 -12.92 -13.17
C ILE A 380 -20.44 -13.73 -13.42
N SER A 381 -19.95 -14.48 -12.42
CA SER A 381 -18.74 -15.31 -12.54
C SER A 381 -18.70 -16.38 -11.46
N THR A 382 -17.90 -17.42 -11.71
CA THR A 382 -17.56 -18.47 -10.76
C THR A 382 -16.06 -18.72 -10.79
N PHE A 383 -15.45 -19.03 -9.65
CA PHE A 383 -14.01 -19.27 -9.52
C PHE A 383 -13.77 -20.55 -8.72
N ASP A 384 -12.74 -21.31 -9.09
CA ASP A 384 -12.39 -22.58 -8.43
C ASP A 384 -11.37 -22.37 -7.29
N SER A 385 -10.85 -21.14 -7.15
CA SER A 385 -9.92 -20.73 -6.10
C SER A 385 -10.04 -19.25 -5.71
N ASP A 386 -9.65 -18.89 -4.49
CA ASP A 386 -9.55 -17.50 -4.05
C ASP A 386 -8.52 -16.70 -4.87
N GLU A 387 -7.41 -17.34 -5.24
CA GLU A 387 -6.42 -16.86 -6.20
C GLU A 387 -7.02 -16.30 -7.51
N GLU A 388 -8.03 -16.98 -8.07
CA GLU A 388 -8.68 -16.57 -9.32
C GLU A 388 -9.64 -15.40 -9.11
N LEU A 389 -10.37 -15.39 -7.98
CA LEU A 389 -11.20 -14.25 -7.59
C LEU A 389 -10.34 -12.98 -7.41
N ILE A 390 -9.17 -13.10 -6.76
CA ILE A 390 -8.26 -11.99 -6.49
C ILE A 390 -7.70 -11.41 -7.80
N VAL A 391 -7.15 -12.24 -8.70
CA VAL A 391 -6.63 -11.77 -10.00
C VAL A 391 -7.77 -11.19 -10.86
N TRP A 392 -8.96 -11.79 -10.83
CA TRP A 392 -10.13 -11.23 -11.51
C TRP A 392 -10.53 -9.87 -10.95
N TRP A 393 -10.61 -9.72 -9.62
CA TRP A 393 -11.03 -8.49 -8.96
C TRP A 393 -10.07 -7.34 -9.26
N LEU A 394 -8.77 -7.57 -9.07
CA LEU A 394 -7.71 -6.58 -9.35
C LEU A 394 -7.79 -6.08 -10.80
N LYS A 395 -7.87 -7.00 -11.77
CA LYS A 395 -7.94 -6.65 -13.20
C LYS A 395 -9.25 -5.97 -13.62
N ASN A 396 -10.40 -6.44 -13.13
CA ASN A 396 -11.70 -6.09 -13.71
C ASN A 396 -12.49 -5.05 -12.91
N GLN A 397 -12.06 -4.76 -11.67
CA GLN A 397 -12.62 -3.74 -10.79
C GLN A 397 -11.52 -2.80 -10.25
N ALA A 398 -10.82 -3.19 -9.17
CA ALA A 398 -9.99 -2.29 -8.35
C ALA A 398 -8.94 -1.46 -9.11
N LEU A 399 -8.24 -2.06 -10.09
CA LEU A 399 -7.18 -1.40 -10.86
C LEU A 399 -7.54 -1.21 -12.34
N LYS A 400 -8.81 -1.39 -12.70
CA LYS A 400 -9.30 -1.45 -14.09
C LYS A 400 -8.98 -0.22 -14.95
N GLN A 401 -8.86 0.95 -14.33
CA GLN A 401 -8.61 2.24 -14.98
C GLN A 401 -7.27 2.87 -14.55
N THR A 402 -6.42 2.09 -13.89
CA THR A 402 -5.24 2.56 -13.17
C THR A 402 -3.97 1.90 -13.69
N GLU A 403 -3.00 2.69 -14.10
CA GLU A 403 -1.62 2.21 -14.27
C GLU A 403 -0.99 2.00 -12.90
N ALA A 404 -1.12 0.77 -12.38
CA ALA A 404 -0.68 0.42 -11.04
C ALA A 404 0.69 -0.27 -11.02
N THR A 405 1.46 0.00 -9.96
CA THR A 405 2.66 -0.76 -9.59
C THR A 405 2.45 -1.38 -8.20
N ILE A 406 2.43 -2.71 -8.15
CA ILE A 406 2.05 -3.52 -6.99
C ILE A 406 3.31 -4.11 -6.35
N PHE A 407 3.60 -3.72 -5.12
CA PHE A 407 4.63 -4.33 -4.28
C PHE A 407 4.05 -5.49 -3.49
N VAL A 408 4.69 -6.66 -3.51
CA VAL A 408 4.19 -7.88 -2.87
C VAL A 408 5.32 -8.65 -2.19
N SER A 409 5.15 -9.04 -0.93
CA SER A 409 6.16 -9.84 -0.21
C SER A 409 6.33 -11.23 -0.83
N VAL A 410 7.56 -11.74 -0.91
CA VAL A 410 7.79 -13.16 -1.29
C VAL A 410 7.28 -14.16 -0.26
N ASN A 411 6.86 -13.69 0.93
CA ASN A 411 6.15 -14.50 1.92
C ASN A 411 4.62 -14.56 1.70
N SER A 412 4.07 -13.78 0.74
CA SER A 412 2.63 -13.82 0.39
C SER A 412 2.25 -15.14 -0.26
N GLU A 413 1.16 -15.75 0.18
CA GLU A 413 0.58 -16.96 -0.43
C GLU A 413 0.22 -16.72 -1.91
N TYR A 414 -0.17 -15.48 -2.24
CA TYR A 414 -0.59 -15.08 -3.59
C TYR A 414 0.54 -14.62 -4.50
N TYR A 415 1.79 -14.50 -4.02
CA TYR A 415 2.92 -13.91 -4.75
C TYR A 415 3.05 -14.43 -6.20
N LYS A 416 3.20 -15.76 -6.37
CA LYS A 416 3.40 -16.39 -7.69
C LYS A 416 2.21 -16.18 -8.63
N LYS A 417 0.99 -16.10 -8.09
CA LYS A 417 -0.24 -15.90 -8.86
C LYS A 417 -0.39 -14.45 -9.31
N LEU A 418 -0.03 -13.49 -8.47
CA LEU A 418 -0.04 -12.06 -8.78
C LEU A 418 0.94 -11.68 -9.90
N LEU A 419 2.06 -12.42 -10.06
CA LEU A 419 2.98 -12.22 -11.19
C LEU A 419 2.33 -12.33 -12.58
N ALA A 420 1.16 -12.98 -12.71
CA ALA A 420 0.37 -13.07 -13.94
C ALA A 420 -0.38 -11.76 -14.27
N LEU A 421 -0.51 -10.81 -13.34
CA LEU A 421 -1.09 -9.49 -13.62
C LEU A 421 -0.25 -8.69 -14.63
N ARG A 422 1.05 -9.00 -14.74
CA ARG A 422 1.98 -8.39 -15.72
C ARG A 422 1.58 -8.62 -17.18
N ASP A 423 0.89 -9.73 -17.48
CA ASP A 423 0.32 -9.98 -18.81
C ASP A 423 -0.89 -9.06 -19.14
N ASN A 424 -1.16 -8.06 -18.29
CA ASN A 424 -2.29 -7.13 -18.37
C ASN A 424 -1.88 -5.66 -18.13
N GLY A 425 -0.57 -5.34 -18.18
CA GLY A 425 -0.05 -3.97 -18.03
C GLY A 425 0.25 -3.50 -16.59
N PHE A 426 -0.01 -4.34 -15.58
CA PHE A 426 0.33 -4.03 -14.18
C PHE A 426 1.78 -4.39 -13.87
N GLU A 427 2.52 -3.47 -13.24
CA GLU A 427 3.88 -3.77 -12.78
C GLU A 427 3.78 -4.51 -11.43
N VAL A 428 4.46 -5.65 -11.28
CA VAL A 428 4.44 -6.44 -10.03
C VAL A 428 5.86 -6.68 -9.57
N ILE A 429 6.18 -6.21 -8.37
CA ILE A 429 7.54 -6.09 -7.85
C ILE A 429 7.63 -6.84 -6.49
N PRO A 430 8.40 -7.93 -6.39
CA PRO A 430 8.64 -8.59 -5.11
C PRO A 430 9.35 -7.68 -4.10
N ILE A 431 8.95 -7.82 -2.83
CA ILE A 431 9.68 -7.37 -1.66
C ILE A 431 10.37 -8.59 -1.04
N VAL A 432 11.68 -8.51 -0.83
CA VAL A 432 12.49 -9.52 -0.14
C VAL A 432 13.13 -8.85 1.07
N MET A 433 12.72 -9.21 2.29
CA MET A 433 13.24 -8.58 3.51
C MET A 433 14.50 -9.30 4.02
N LYS A 434 14.64 -10.60 3.75
CA LYS A 434 15.78 -11.45 4.16
C LYS A 434 16.16 -12.46 3.08
N GLN A 435 17.43 -12.83 3.04
CA GLN A 435 17.96 -13.89 2.15
C GLN A 435 17.44 -15.30 2.46
N SER A 436 16.83 -15.51 3.63
CA SER A 436 16.34 -16.81 4.12
C SER A 436 14.82 -16.96 4.02
N GLU A 437 14.12 -15.97 3.47
CA GLU A 437 12.67 -16.04 3.23
C GLU A 437 12.36 -16.95 2.06
N ASN A 438 11.26 -17.70 2.16
CA ASN A 438 10.66 -18.53 1.12
C ASN A 438 11.65 -19.06 0.06
N ALA A 439 12.59 -19.91 0.49
CA ALA A 439 13.86 -20.14 -0.21
C ALA A 439 13.72 -20.63 -1.67
N ASP A 440 12.67 -21.39 -1.98
CA ASP A 440 12.38 -21.84 -3.34
C ASP A 440 12.01 -20.64 -4.26
N ILE A 441 11.28 -19.65 -3.73
CA ILE A 441 10.93 -18.41 -4.45
C ILE A 441 12.16 -17.51 -4.64
N ILE A 442 13.02 -17.39 -3.62
CA ILE A 442 14.31 -16.69 -3.79
C ILE A 442 15.19 -17.41 -4.82
N SER A 443 15.16 -18.75 -4.89
CA SER A 443 15.86 -19.50 -5.93
C SER A 443 15.28 -19.22 -7.32
N ASP A 444 13.97 -19.17 -7.50
CA ASP A 444 13.33 -18.83 -8.79
C ASP A 444 13.62 -17.39 -9.24
N LEU A 445 13.70 -16.44 -8.31
CA LEU A 445 14.12 -15.07 -8.58
C LEU A 445 15.58 -15.01 -9.05
N ILE A 446 16.48 -15.73 -8.36
CA ILE A 446 17.90 -15.83 -8.70
C ILE A 446 18.10 -16.56 -10.04
N ASP A 447 17.38 -17.65 -10.26
CA ASP A 447 17.48 -18.44 -11.49
C ASP A 447 16.80 -17.77 -12.69
N GLY A 448 15.95 -16.77 -12.44
CA GLY A 448 15.24 -16.00 -13.44
C GLY A 448 13.95 -16.65 -13.94
N THR A 449 13.51 -17.75 -13.32
CA THR A 449 12.30 -18.53 -13.68
C THR A 449 11.06 -17.65 -13.77
N ASP A 450 10.88 -16.78 -12.77
CA ASP A 450 9.73 -15.88 -12.64
C ASP A 450 9.76 -14.70 -13.63
N LYS A 451 10.84 -14.54 -14.41
CA LYS A 451 11.07 -13.39 -15.31
C LYS A 451 10.88 -12.04 -14.62
N VAL A 452 11.27 -11.94 -13.35
CA VAL A 452 11.30 -10.67 -12.61
C VAL A 452 12.55 -9.88 -13.03
N SER A 453 12.40 -8.57 -13.20
CA SER A 453 13.50 -7.64 -13.52
C SER A 453 13.58 -6.44 -12.57
N ALA A 454 12.78 -6.42 -11.49
CA ALA A 454 12.74 -5.37 -10.49
C ALA A 454 12.42 -5.98 -9.10
N VAL A 455 13.18 -5.62 -8.05
CA VAL A 455 13.01 -6.18 -6.69
C VAL A 455 13.25 -5.10 -5.62
N LEU A 456 12.39 -5.03 -4.61
CA LEU A 456 12.65 -4.25 -3.40
C LEU A 456 13.38 -5.11 -2.35
N ALA A 457 14.54 -4.66 -1.91
CA ALA A 457 15.37 -5.36 -0.94
C ALA A 457 15.32 -4.67 0.44
N GLY A 458 14.91 -5.36 1.49
CA GLY A 458 14.76 -4.78 2.84
C GLY A 458 16.05 -4.31 3.52
N SER A 459 17.22 -4.64 2.94
CA SER A 459 18.54 -4.18 3.38
C SER A 459 19.59 -4.32 2.27
N ASP A 460 20.71 -3.61 2.39
CA ASP A 460 21.85 -3.72 1.48
C ASP A 460 22.47 -5.13 1.45
N GLN A 461 22.29 -5.92 2.52
CA GLN A 461 22.71 -7.32 2.54
C GLN A 461 21.87 -8.18 1.60
N VAL A 462 20.56 -7.94 1.52
CA VAL A 462 19.68 -8.61 0.54
C VAL A 462 20.00 -8.09 -0.87
N ASN A 463 20.14 -6.78 -1.04
CA ASN A 463 20.47 -6.16 -2.33
C ASN A 463 21.78 -6.74 -2.93
N THR A 464 22.84 -6.79 -2.11
CA THR A 464 24.14 -7.38 -2.48
C THR A 464 24.03 -8.86 -2.83
N TYR A 465 23.21 -9.62 -2.11
CA TYR A 465 23.02 -11.05 -2.35
C TYR A 465 22.26 -11.32 -3.65
N LEU A 466 21.17 -10.60 -3.91
CA LEU A 466 20.41 -10.74 -5.15
C LEU A 466 21.27 -10.37 -6.37
N ASN A 467 21.90 -9.19 -6.36
CA ASN A 467 22.78 -8.75 -7.46
C ASN A 467 23.96 -9.67 -7.74
N LYS A 468 24.51 -10.34 -6.71
CA LYS A 468 25.67 -11.21 -6.88
C LYS A 468 25.32 -12.59 -7.45
N ASN A 469 24.11 -13.10 -7.20
CA ASN A 469 23.74 -14.47 -7.54
C ASN A 469 22.76 -14.56 -8.73
N ALA A 470 21.95 -13.53 -8.98
CA ALA A 470 20.93 -13.57 -10.02
C ALA A 470 21.51 -13.75 -11.43
N LYS A 471 20.87 -14.62 -12.22
CA LYS A 471 21.22 -14.89 -13.63
C LYS A 471 20.66 -13.84 -14.58
N ASN A 472 19.57 -13.17 -14.18
CA ASN A 472 18.99 -12.03 -14.87
C ASN A 472 19.50 -10.72 -14.26
N LYS A 473 19.69 -9.69 -15.09
CA LYS A 473 19.92 -8.33 -14.59
C LYS A 473 18.60 -7.79 -14.03
N MET A 474 18.63 -7.24 -12.82
CA MET A 474 17.46 -6.70 -12.13
C MET A 474 17.74 -5.27 -11.64
N ASP A 475 16.71 -4.44 -11.64
CA ASP A 475 16.69 -3.18 -10.91
C ASP A 475 16.41 -3.50 -9.43
N ILE A 476 17.29 -3.10 -8.50
CA ILE A 476 17.16 -3.43 -7.07
C ILE A 476 17.32 -2.17 -6.22
N THR A 477 16.22 -1.68 -5.67
CA THR A 477 16.21 -0.59 -4.69
C THR A 477 16.27 -1.18 -3.28
N THR A 478 17.24 -0.75 -2.48
CA THR A 478 17.23 -1.00 -1.03
C THR A 478 16.14 -0.13 -0.38
N LEU A 479 15.27 -0.73 0.42
CA LEU A 479 14.35 0.02 1.27
C LEU A 479 15.12 0.77 2.34
N LYS A 480 14.82 2.06 2.56
CA LYS A 480 15.49 2.89 3.56
C LYS A 480 15.54 2.19 4.92
N GLU A 481 16.70 2.16 5.56
CA GLU A 481 16.79 1.75 6.95
C GLU A 481 16.07 2.77 7.85
N MET A 482 15.48 2.30 8.95
CA MET A 482 14.90 3.20 9.95
C MET A 482 16.00 3.68 10.89
N ASP A 483 16.22 5.00 10.93
CA ASP A 483 17.07 5.67 11.92
C ASP A 483 16.59 5.30 13.33
N THR A 484 17.26 4.32 13.94
CA THR A 484 16.92 3.87 15.29
C THR A 484 17.56 4.83 16.28
N PRO A 485 16.79 5.67 17.02
CA PRO A 485 17.38 6.66 17.91
C PRO A 485 18.18 5.96 19.02
N VAL A 486 19.50 6.10 18.98
CA VAL A 486 20.41 5.48 19.96
C VAL A 486 20.32 6.25 21.28
N TYR A 487 19.26 5.95 22.04
CA TYR A 487 19.14 6.31 23.44
C TYR A 487 20.24 5.60 24.24
N LYS A 488 21.38 6.28 24.39
CA LYS A 488 22.40 5.89 25.36
C LYS A 488 21.78 5.96 26.76
N GLN A 489 21.85 4.83 27.47
CA GLN A 489 21.53 4.71 28.89
C GLN A 489 22.59 5.41 29.75
#